data_AF-A0A7V6LMM5-F1
#
_entry.id   AF-A0A7V6LMM5-F1
#
_cell.length_a   1.000
_cell.length_b   1.000
_cell.length_c   1.000
_cell.angle_alpha   90.00
_cell.angle_beta   90.00
_cell.angle_gamma   90.00
#
_symmetry.space_group_name_H-M   'P 1'
#
loop_
_entity.id
_entity.type
_entity.pdbx_description
1 polymer ?
#
loop_
_entity_poly.entity_id
_entity_poly.type
_entity_poly.pdbx_seq_one_letter_code
_entity_poly.pdbx_strand_id
1 'polypeptide(L)'
;MKSNRFKHFIHFVATSSVIFSILFAMTLGVYIIIQSLVFKQKIMQFSDLILSTGVLFCVSVGLNFFYRINRITLFFQVLCTYLVLIVFMYFMGFLLGWFSFNNLDFLLTCLLIHALGGLLVTLGIVIKRNFEFNNLNRRLSEFKGRGKR
;
A
#
# COMPACT_ATOMS: atom_id res chain seq x y z
N MET A 1 9.89 6.28 -33.95
CA MET A 1 9.72 5.10 -33.05
C MET A 1 10.37 5.19 -31.65
N LYS A 2 11.33 6.09 -31.34
CA LYS A 2 11.95 6.20 -29.98
C LYS A 2 11.03 6.81 -28.91
N SER A 3 10.09 7.68 -29.30
CA SER A 3 9.20 8.43 -28.38
C SER A 3 8.29 7.55 -27.52
N ASN A 4 7.74 6.44 -28.05
CA ASN A 4 6.82 5.59 -27.29
C ASN A 4 7.52 4.77 -26.18
N ARG A 5 8.72 4.23 -26.46
CA ARG A 5 9.46 3.43 -25.46
C ARG A 5 9.86 4.28 -24.25
N PHE A 6 10.29 5.51 -24.49
CA PHE A 6 10.64 6.45 -23.43
C PHE A 6 9.42 6.83 -22.57
N LYS A 7 8.26 7.08 -23.19
CA LYS A 7 7.01 7.32 -22.46
C LYS A 7 6.59 6.14 -21.58
N HIS A 8 6.69 4.91 -22.08
CA HIS A 8 6.39 3.71 -21.29
C HIS A 8 7.35 3.51 -20.12
N PHE A 9 8.63 3.84 -20.31
CA PHE A 9 9.63 3.80 -19.25
C PHE A 9 9.40 4.86 -18.18
N ILE A 10 9.14 6.12 -18.57
CA ILE A 10 8.79 7.18 -17.61
C ILE A 10 7.55 6.78 -16.81
N HIS A 11 6.51 6.27 -17.46
CA HIS A 11 5.32 5.81 -16.76
C HIS A 11 5.65 4.64 -15.82
N PHE A 12 6.56 3.74 -16.20
CA PHE A 12 7.01 2.67 -15.31
C PHE A 12 7.68 3.23 -14.06
N VAL A 13 8.65 4.11 -14.23
CA VAL A 13 9.37 4.75 -13.13
C VAL A 13 8.41 5.53 -12.22
N ALA A 14 7.49 6.29 -12.79
CA ALA A 14 6.49 7.03 -12.02
C ALA A 14 5.60 6.10 -11.19
N THR A 15 5.08 5.02 -11.78
CA THR A 15 4.26 4.04 -11.04
C THR A 15 5.06 3.33 -9.95
N SER A 16 6.31 2.92 -10.22
CA SER A 16 7.18 2.34 -9.19
C SER A 16 7.45 3.32 -8.06
N SER A 17 7.70 4.59 -8.38
CA SER A 17 7.93 5.64 -7.38
C SER A 17 6.71 5.86 -6.50
N VAL A 18 5.49 5.82 -7.05
CA VAL A 18 4.26 5.93 -6.25
C VAL A 18 4.10 4.75 -5.30
N ILE A 19 4.31 3.52 -5.79
CA ILE A 19 4.27 2.30 -4.96
C ILE A 19 5.32 2.40 -3.85
N PHE A 20 6.55 2.81 -4.19
CA PHE A 20 7.62 3.02 -3.23
C PHE A 20 7.23 4.03 -2.15
N SER A 21 6.76 5.23 -2.51
CA SER A 21 6.40 6.27 -1.54
C SER A 21 5.31 5.81 -0.58
N ILE A 22 4.32 5.04 -1.06
CA ILE A 22 3.27 4.47 -0.21
C ILE A 22 3.88 3.46 0.76
N LEU A 23 4.67 2.50 0.25
CA LEU A 23 5.28 1.48 1.08
C LEU A 23 6.23 2.07 2.12
N PHE A 24 7.04 3.07 1.72
CA PHE A 24 7.99 3.76 2.56
C PHE A 24 7.32 4.55 3.67
N ALA A 25 6.32 5.38 3.35
CA ALA A 25 5.58 6.14 4.35
C ALA A 25 4.89 5.24 5.39
N MET A 26 4.25 4.16 4.93
CA MET A 26 3.57 3.21 5.82
C MET A 26 4.57 2.48 6.72
N THR A 27 5.66 1.96 6.15
CA THR A 27 6.72 1.29 6.91
C THR A 27 7.34 2.22 7.96
N LEU A 28 7.65 3.46 7.57
CA LEU A 28 8.24 4.44 8.47
C LEU A 28 7.28 4.79 9.62
N GLY A 29 6.01 5.03 9.30
CA GLY A 29 4.98 5.33 10.30
C GLY A 29 4.82 4.19 11.30
N VAL A 30 4.71 2.96 10.82
CA VAL A 30 4.68 1.75 11.65
C VAL A 30 5.92 1.65 12.54
N TYR A 31 7.11 1.80 11.96
CA TYR A 31 8.36 1.71 12.67
C TYR A 31 8.40 2.70 13.85
N ILE A 32 8.02 3.96 13.60
CA ILE A 32 7.95 5.00 14.63
C ILE A 32 6.95 4.63 15.73
N ILE A 33 5.76 4.14 15.37
CA ILE A 33 4.73 3.71 16.32
C ILE A 33 5.26 2.59 17.20
N ILE A 34 5.87 1.56 16.61
CA ILE A 34 6.39 0.40 17.34
C ILE A 34 7.53 0.81 18.27
N GLN A 35 8.49 1.58 17.77
CA GLN A 35 9.60 2.04 18.60
C GLN A 35 9.12 2.91 19.77
N SER A 36 8.14 3.79 19.52
CA SER A 36 7.61 4.69 20.55
C SER A 36 6.75 3.97 21.59
N LEU A 37 5.86 3.08 21.16
CA LEU A 37 4.85 2.44 22.03
C LEU A 37 5.36 1.16 22.68
N VAL A 38 6.10 0.32 21.94
CA VAL A 38 6.55 -0.99 22.41
C VAL A 38 7.91 -0.88 23.07
N PHE A 39 8.89 -0.29 22.38
CA PHE A 39 10.27 -0.24 22.87
C PHE A 39 10.61 1.02 23.65
N LYS A 40 9.69 2.01 23.73
CA LYS A 40 9.89 3.32 24.36
C LYS A 40 11.14 4.06 23.85
N GLN A 41 11.60 3.74 22.65
CA GLN A 41 12.73 4.38 21.98
C GLN A 41 12.21 5.46 21.03
N LYS A 42 12.87 6.64 21.04
CA LYS A 42 12.45 7.78 20.22
C LYS A 42 13.27 7.96 18.93
N ILE A 43 14.40 7.27 18.81
CA ILE A 43 15.36 7.53 17.74
C ILE A 43 15.42 6.32 16.81
N MET A 44 15.18 6.58 15.54
CA MET A 44 15.38 5.60 14.48
C MET A 44 16.87 5.49 14.13
N GLN A 45 17.40 4.27 14.08
CA GLN A 45 18.77 4.06 13.66
C GLN A 45 18.90 4.30 12.16
N PHE A 46 19.96 4.99 11.75
CA PHE A 46 20.19 5.34 10.35
C PHE A 46 20.46 4.11 9.46
N SER A 47 21.06 3.06 10.01
CA SER A 47 21.26 1.77 9.35
C SER A 47 19.93 1.14 8.91
N ASP A 48 18.92 1.19 9.78
CA ASP A 48 17.61 0.58 9.56
C ASP A 48 16.84 1.34 8.49
N LEU A 49 17.04 2.67 8.43
CA LEU A 49 16.51 3.51 7.35
C LEU A 49 17.08 3.13 5.99
N ILE A 50 18.40 2.96 5.89
CA ILE A 50 19.05 2.60 4.62
C ILE A 50 18.58 1.21 4.17
N LEU A 51 18.59 0.23 5.08
CA LEU A 51 18.18 -1.14 4.78
C LEU A 51 16.72 -1.19 4.31
N SER A 52 15.80 -0.57 5.05
CA SER A 52 14.38 -0.52 4.69
C SER A 52 14.17 0.18 3.36
N THR A 53 14.83 1.30 3.11
CA THR A 53 14.75 2.05 1.83
C THR A 53 15.16 1.16 0.65
N GLY A 54 16.29 0.47 0.75
CA GLY A 54 16.79 -0.40 -0.32
C GLY A 54 15.84 -1.55 -0.63
N VAL A 55 15.33 -2.24 0.40
CA VAL A 55 14.42 -3.37 0.18
C VAL A 55 13.08 -2.90 -0.39
N LEU A 56 12.52 -1.80 0.13
CA LEU A 56 11.26 -1.24 -0.37
C LEU A 56 11.36 -0.78 -1.82
N PHE A 57 12.52 -0.25 -2.22
CA PHE A 57 12.78 0.09 -3.62
C PHE A 57 12.70 -1.16 -4.51
N CYS A 58 13.40 -2.24 -4.15
CA CYS A 58 13.33 -3.51 -4.88
C CYS A 58 11.89 -4.08 -4.94
N VAL A 59 11.17 -4.07 -3.81
CA VAL A 59 9.78 -4.55 -3.73
C VAL A 59 8.86 -3.73 -4.62
N SER A 60 8.98 -2.40 -4.62
CA SER A 60 8.15 -1.51 -5.43
C SER A 60 8.30 -1.77 -6.94
N VAL A 61 9.53 -1.98 -7.40
CA VAL A 61 9.85 -2.31 -8.80
C VAL A 61 9.28 -3.68 -9.14
N GLY A 62 9.49 -4.68 -8.27
CA GLY A 62 8.96 -6.03 -8.44
C GLY A 62 7.43 -6.07 -8.52
N LEU A 63 6.75 -5.32 -7.65
CA LEU A 63 5.29 -5.22 -7.66
C LEU A 63 4.77 -4.54 -8.92
N ASN A 64 5.41 -3.47 -9.40
CA ASN A 64 5.02 -2.84 -10.64
C ASN A 64 5.15 -3.79 -11.84
N PHE A 65 6.22 -4.60 -11.89
CA PHE A 65 6.33 -5.66 -12.89
C PHE A 65 5.21 -6.69 -12.76
N PHE A 66 4.96 -7.20 -11.55
CA PHE A 66 3.90 -8.17 -11.27
C PHE A 66 2.53 -7.66 -11.70
N TYR A 67 2.19 -6.41 -11.37
CA TYR A 67 0.93 -5.77 -11.73
C TYR A 67 0.75 -5.61 -13.24
N ARG A 68 1.83 -5.24 -13.95
CA ARG A 68 1.80 -5.07 -15.41
C ARG A 68 1.69 -6.39 -16.15
N ILE A 69 2.48 -7.40 -15.75
CA ILE A 69 2.49 -8.72 -16.38
C ILE A 69 1.11 -9.36 -16.25
N ASN A 70 0.54 -9.32 -15.04
CA ASN A 70 -0.73 -9.99 -14.74
C ASN A 70 -1.97 -9.13 -15.02
N ARG A 71 -1.80 -7.90 -15.54
CA ARG A 71 -2.88 -6.92 -15.82
C ARG A 71 -3.84 -6.75 -14.64
N ILE A 72 -3.28 -6.71 -13.43
CA ILE A 72 -4.05 -6.67 -12.19
C ILE A 72 -4.80 -5.34 -12.11
N THR A 73 -6.09 -5.37 -11.75
CA THR A 73 -6.88 -4.16 -11.60
C THR A 73 -6.34 -3.30 -10.45
N LEU A 74 -6.47 -1.98 -10.53
CA LEU A 74 -6.00 -1.06 -9.47
C LEU A 74 -6.48 -1.47 -8.07
N PHE A 75 -7.70 -2.02 -7.98
CA PHE A 75 -8.25 -2.58 -6.75
C PHE A 75 -7.36 -3.69 -6.16
N PHE A 76 -7.05 -4.71 -6.95
CA PHE A 76 -6.19 -5.81 -6.51
C PHE A 76 -4.75 -5.36 -6.33
N GLN A 77 -4.26 -4.34 -7.05
CA GLN A 77 -2.94 -3.76 -6.81
C GLN A 77 -2.85 -3.14 -5.41
N VAL A 78 -3.88 -2.40 -4.97
CA VAL A 78 -3.93 -1.84 -3.62
C VAL A 78 -3.93 -2.96 -2.58
N LEU A 79 -4.77 -3.98 -2.77
CA LEU A 79 -4.84 -5.13 -1.86
C LEU A 79 -3.51 -5.91 -1.79
N CYS A 80 -2.87 -6.18 -2.92
CA CYS A 80 -1.57 -6.86 -2.97
C CYS A 80 -0.47 -6.02 -2.32
N THR A 81 -0.41 -4.72 -2.59
CA THR A 81 0.58 -3.81 -1.99
C THR A 81 0.42 -3.81 -0.46
N TYR A 82 -0.82 -3.82 0.00
CA TYR A 82 -1.16 -3.90 1.41
C TYR A 82 -0.76 -5.24 2.05
N LEU A 83 -1.01 -6.37 1.39
CA LEU A 83 -0.59 -7.70 1.87
C LEU A 83 0.93 -7.83 1.97
N VAL A 84 1.66 -7.22 1.04
CA VAL A 84 3.13 -7.23 1.03
C VAL A 84 3.70 -6.43 2.21
N LEU A 85 3.03 -5.35 2.65
CA LEU A 85 3.41 -4.62 3.86
C LEU A 85 3.40 -5.51 5.10
N ILE A 86 2.44 -6.45 5.19
CA ILE A 86 2.36 -7.39 6.31
C ILE A 86 3.61 -8.24 6.37
N VAL A 87 3.90 -8.95 5.28
CA VAL A 87 5.06 -9.84 5.18
C VAL A 87 6.35 -9.06 5.45
N PHE A 88 6.44 -7.84 4.93
CA PHE A 88 7.60 -6.98 5.12
C PHE A 88 7.79 -6.55 6.58
N MET A 89 6.73 -6.13 7.28
CA MET A 89 6.80 -5.75 8.69
C MET A 89 7.24 -6.92 9.58
N TYR A 90 6.70 -8.11 9.35
CA TYR A 90 7.12 -9.31 10.07
C TYR A 90 8.58 -9.66 9.78
N PHE A 91 9.00 -9.59 8.51
CA PHE A 91 10.37 -9.85 8.11
C PHE A 91 11.36 -8.85 8.71
N MET A 92 11.03 -7.55 8.73
CA MET A 92 11.88 -6.54 9.35
C MET A 92 11.91 -6.70 10.87
N GLY A 93 10.79 -7.00 11.52
CA GLY A 93 10.78 -7.33 12.94
C GLY A 93 11.64 -8.55 13.28
N PHE A 94 11.71 -9.54 12.38
CA PHE A 94 12.63 -10.67 12.50
C PHE A 94 14.09 -10.24 12.33
N LEU A 95 14.44 -9.53 11.25
CA LEU A 95 15.81 -9.08 11.01
C LEU A 95 16.37 -8.16 12.10
N LEU A 96 15.52 -7.31 12.68
CA LEU A 96 15.89 -6.38 13.74
C LEU A 96 15.90 -7.04 15.14
N GLY A 97 15.62 -8.35 15.23
CA GLY A 97 15.61 -9.08 16.49
C GLY A 97 14.45 -8.71 17.42
N TRP A 98 13.44 -8.02 16.91
CA TRP A 98 12.23 -7.67 17.68
C TRP A 98 11.35 -8.89 17.93
N PHE A 99 11.43 -9.88 17.05
CA PHE A 99 10.75 -11.17 17.15
C PHE A 99 11.46 -12.11 18.14
N SER A 100 11.30 -11.82 19.43
CA SER A 100 11.29 -12.87 20.44
C SER A 100 9.85 -13.33 20.61
N PHE A 101 9.60 -14.65 20.72
CA PHE A 101 8.29 -15.23 20.98
C PHE A 101 7.57 -14.65 22.22
N ASN A 102 8.25 -13.84 23.04
CA ASN A 102 7.72 -13.19 24.23
C ASN A 102 7.13 -11.78 24.00
N ASN A 103 7.24 -11.19 22.80
CA ASN A 103 6.80 -9.81 22.56
C ASN A 103 5.39 -9.76 21.93
N LEU A 104 4.39 -10.29 22.65
CA LEU A 104 2.98 -10.29 22.26
C LEU A 104 2.49 -8.88 21.88
N ASP A 105 2.99 -7.86 22.56
CA ASP A 105 2.63 -6.45 22.34
C ASP A 105 3.03 -5.95 20.95
N PHE A 106 4.19 -6.39 20.44
CA PHE A 106 4.63 -6.09 19.08
C PHE A 106 3.70 -6.72 18.06
N LEU A 107 3.38 -8.00 18.25
CA LEU A 107 2.48 -8.77 17.37
C LEU A 107 1.08 -8.14 17.34
N LEU A 108 0.52 -7.82 18.50
CA LEU A 108 -0.80 -7.20 18.64
C LEU A 108 -0.82 -5.80 18.03
N THR A 109 0.21 -4.99 18.26
CA THR A 109 0.33 -3.64 17.67
C THR A 109 0.38 -3.72 16.14
N CYS A 110 1.18 -4.64 15.60
CA CYS A 110 1.22 -4.89 14.16
C CYS A 110 -0.16 -5.32 13.65
N LEU A 111 -0.81 -6.30 14.26
CA LEU A 111 -2.14 -6.78 13.85
C LEU A 111 -3.21 -5.68 13.91
N LEU A 112 -3.18 -4.81 14.92
CA LEU A 112 -4.12 -3.68 15.05
C LEU A 112 -3.93 -2.63 13.95
N ILE A 113 -2.69 -2.21 13.70
CA ILE A 113 -2.37 -1.28 12.60
C ILE A 113 -2.83 -1.90 11.27
N HIS A 114 -2.68 -3.21 11.13
CA HIS A 114 -3.18 -3.90 9.95
C HIS A 114 -4.71 -3.90 9.88
N ALA A 115 -5.42 -4.36 10.91
CA ALA A 115 -6.88 -4.35 10.90
C ALA A 115 -7.45 -2.96 10.56
N LEU A 116 -6.86 -1.90 11.10
CA LEU A 116 -7.20 -0.51 10.78
C LEU A 116 -6.91 -0.15 9.32
N GLY A 117 -5.71 -0.45 8.82
CA GLY A 117 -5.33 -0.18 7.43
C GLY A 117 -6.23 -0.90 6.43
N GLY A 118 -6.50 -2.19 6.65
CA GLY A 118 -7.39 -2.99 5.82
C GLY A 118 -8.83 -2.46 5.85
N LEU A 119 -9.32 -2.03 7.01
CA LEU A 119 -10.63 -1.41 7.16
C LEU A 119 -10.72 -0.08 6.41
N LEU A 120 -9.70 0.77 6.48
CA LEU A 120 -9.64 2.03 5.72
C LEU A 120 -9.63 1.79 4.21
N VAL A 121 -8.84 0.82 3.74
CA VAL A 121 -8.82 0.43 2.32
C VAL A 121 -10.21 -0.04 1.89
N THR A 122 -10.83 -0.92 2.67
CA THR A 122 -12.17 -1.46 2.40
C THR A 122 -13.24 -0.36 2.40
N LEU A 123 -13.21 0.56 3.35
CA LEU A 123 -14.11 1.72 3.39
C LEU A 123 -13.93 2.60 2.15
N GLY A 124 -12.69 2.93 1.79
CA GLY A 124 -12.38 3.72 0.59
C GLY A 124 -12.94 3.06 -0.68
N ILE A 125 -12.85 1.74 -0.78
CA ILE A 125 -13.44 0.96 -1.88
C ILE A 125 -14.97 1.08 -1.88
N VAL A 126 -15.61 0.85 -0.73
CA VAL A 126 -17.08 0.90 -0.62
C VAL A 126 -17.60 2.28 -0.98
N ILE A 127 -16.95 3.34 -0.50
CA ILE A 127 -17.29 4.74 -0.82
C ILE A 127 -17.16 4.99 -2.33
N LYS A 128 -16.04 4.60 -2.94
CA LYS A 128 -15.82 4.76 -4.38
C LYS A 128 -16.91 4.04 -5.19
N ARG A 129 -17.21 2.79 -4.85
CA ARG A 129 -18.23 1.97 -5.52
C ARG A 129 -19.62 2.61 -5.39
N ASN A 130 -19.98 3.10 -4.21
CA ASN A 130 -21.24 3.80 -4.00
C ASN A 130 -21.34 5.08 -4.84
N PHE A 131 -20.24 5.82 -4.98
CA PHE A 131 -20.20 7.03 -5.80
C PHE A 131 -20.41 6.71 -7.29
N GLU A 132 -19.74 5.69 -7.80
CA GLU A 132 -19.89 5.23 -9.18
C GLU A 132 -21.32 4.73 -9.45
N PHE A 133 -21.89 3.97 -8.52
CA PHE A 133 -23.26 3.46 -8.62
C PHE A 133 -24.30 4.59 -8.61
N ASN A 134 -24.16 5.56 -7.70
CA ASN A 134 -25.04 6.73 -7.65
C ASN A 134 -24.96 7.56 -8.93
N ASN A 135 -23.77 7.74 -9.48
CA ASN A 135 -23.59 8.48 -10.74
C ASN A 135 -24.20 7.72 -11.93
N LEU A 136 -24.08 6.39 -11.97
CA LEU A 136 -24.72 5.55 -12.97
C LEU A 136 -26.25 5.63 -12.89
N ASN A 137 -26.81 5.54 -11.68
CA ASN A 137 -28.24 5.66 -11.45
C ASN A 137 -28.78 7.03 -11.87
N ARG A 138 -28.03 8.10 -11.59
CA ARG A 138 -28.37 9.46 -12.05
C ARG A 138 -28.39 9.55 -13.58
N ARG A 139 -27.39 8.97 -14.27
CA ARG A 139 -27.35 8.95 -15.74
C ARG A 139 -28.51 8.14 -16.34
N LEU A 140 -28.86 7.01 -15.72
CA LEU A 140 -29.99 6.17 -16.14
C LEU A 140 -31.33 6.88 -15.95
N SER A 141 -31.53 7.61 -14.85
CA SER A 141 -32.75 8.38 -14.62
C SER A 141 -32.89 9.54 -15.61
N GLU A 142 -31.79 10.25 -15.89
CA GLU A 142 -31.74 11.29 -16.94
C GLU A 142 -32.07 10.73 -18.33
N PHE A 143 -31.55 9.55 -18.68
CA PHE A 143 -31.83 8.89 -19.96
C PHE A 143 -33.31 8.46 -20.08
N LYS A 144 -33.86 7.86 -19.01
CA LYS A 144 -35.27 7.44 -18.95
C LYS A 144 -36.24 8.62 -19.00
N GLY A 145 -35.85 9.78 -18.45
CA GLY A 145 -36.62 11.02 -18.52
C GLY A 145 -36.69 11.63 -19.93
N ARG A 146 -35.66 11.43 -20.76
CA ARG A 146 -35.63 11.93 -22.15
C ARG A 146 -36.54 11.15 -23.09
N GLY A 147 -36.77 9.86 -22.85
CA GLY A 147 -37.68 9.02 -23.64
C GLY A 147 -39.17 9.22 -23.35
N LYS A 148 -39.52 10.14 -22.43
CA LYS A 148 -40.92 10.51 -22.10
C LYS A 148 -41.36 11.84 -22.72
N ARG A 149 -40.54 12.46 -23.57
CA ARG A 149 -40.92 13.61 -24.40
C ARG A 149 -41.19 13.16 -25.82
#